data_AF-F9CUF4-F1
#
_entry.id   AF-F9CUF4-F1
#
_cell.length_a   1.000
_cell.length_b   1.000
_cell.length_c   1.000
_cell.angle_alpha   90.00
_cell.angle_beta   90.00
_cell.angle_gamma   90.00
#
_symmetry.space_group_name_H-M   'P 1'
#
loop_
_entity.id
_entity.type
_entity.pdbx_description
1 polymer ?
#
loop_
_entity_poly.entity_id
_entity_poly.type
_entity_poly.pdbx_seq_one_letter_code
_entity_poly.pdbx_strand_id
1 'polypeptide(L)'
;MNSIENAIGELCKIILPIPEESYLGNPHSSIAICTLSSMNLLKKISNSELLNHISIAGRLLSENKGIDSIIKYLNQNKKVKTLIVCGKEVWGHKAGHSLIKLHENGINEHGRIIHSISPDPFLTSTKSEINYFQNEINLVNIINETNLETIKKYVN
;
A
#
# COMPACT_ATOMS: atom_id res chain seq x y z
N MET A 1 -8.36 16.39 -12.15
CA MET A 1 -7.62 15.45 -13.02
C MET A 1 -7.83 15.88 -14.46
N ASN A 2 -6.75 16.19 -15.17
CA ASN A 2 -6.82 16.65 -16.56
C ASN A 2 -7.06 15.46 -17.50
N SER A 3 -7.86 15.65 -18.56
CA SER A 3 -8.18 14.60 -19.55
C SER A 3 -6.92 14.01 -20.22
N ILE A 4 -5.84 14.80 -20.30
CA ILE A 4 -4.55 14.40 -20.85
C ILE A 4 -3.84 13.38 -19.95
N GLU A 5 -3.89 13.56 -18.63
CA GLU A 5 -3.28 12.62 -17.67
C GLU A 5 -3.98 11.26 -17.72
N ASN A 6 -5.31 11.26 -17.86
CA ASN A 6 -6.08 10.03 -18.03
C ASN A 6 -5.72 9.30 -19.34
N ALA A 7 -5.60 10.05 -20.44
CA ALA A 7 -5.23 9.47 -21.73
C ALA A 7 -3.82 8.86 -21.72
N ILE A 8 -2.85 9.54 -21.11
CA ILE A 8 -1.49 9.01 -20.94
C ILE A 8 -1.49 7.77 -20.04
N GLY A 9 -2.28 7.78 -18.97
CA GLY A 9 -2.42 6.62 -18.07
C GLY A 9 -2.99 5.39 -18.77
N GLU A 10 -4.03 5.55 -19.58
CA GLU A 10 -4.61 4.45 -20.39
C GLU A 10 -3.65 3.94 -21.45
N LEU A 11 -2.93 4.85 -22.14
CA LEU A 11 -1.93 4.47 -23.13
C LEU A 11 -0.77 3.69 -22.50
N CYS A 12 -0.32 4.09 -21.31
CA CYS A 12 0.73 3.39 -20.57
C CYS A 12 0.31 1.96 -20.18
N LYS A 13 -0.96 1.73 -19.81
CA LYS A 13 -1.44 0.37 -19.48
C LYS A 13 -1.40 -0.60 -20.68
N ILE A 14 -1.63 -0.07 -21.88
CA ILE A 14 -1.64 -0.85 -23.12
C ILE A 14 -0.19 -1.16 -23.56
N ILE A 15 0.70 -0.18 -23.47
CA ILE A 15 2.09 -0.30 -23.94
C ILE A 15 2.98 -1.04 -22.92
N LEU A 16 2.70 -0.86 -21.62
CA LEU A 16 3.40 -1.50 -20.51
C LEU A 16 2.34 -2.25 -19.69
N PRO A 17 1.95 -3.49 -20.05
CA PRO A 17 1.07 -4.28 -19.21
C PRO A 17 1.77 -4.43 -17.86
N ILE A 18 1.30 -3.69 -16.85
CA ILE A 18 1.92 -3.69 -15.53
C ILE A 18 1.61 -5.07 -14.94
N PRO A 19 2.60 -5.99 -14.84
CA PRO A 19 2.34 -7.33 -14.34
C PRO A 19 1.90 -7.25 -12.88
N GLU A 20 1.18 -8.29 -12.42
CA GLU A 20 0.72 -8.52 -11.04
C GLU A 20 1.31 -7.55 -10.01
N GLU A 21 0.53 -6.54 -9.60
CA GLU A 21 0.98 -5.57 -8.59
C GLU A 21 0.95 -6.14 -7.16
N SER A 22 0.48 -7.38 -7.02
CA SER A 22 0.40 -8.11 -5.77
C SER A 22 0.42 -9.62 -5.96
N TYR A 23 0.94 -10.32 -4.97
CA TYR A 23 0.95 -11.78 -4.85
C TYR A 23 0.17 -12.18 -3.59
N LEU A 24 -0.83 -13.04 -3.75
CA LEU A 24 -1.58 -13.62 -2.64
C LEU A 24 -0.76 -14.73 -1.97
N GLY A 25 -0.85 -14.79 -0.64
CA GLY A 25 -0.21 -15.82 0.17
C GLY A 25 -1.22 -16.65 0.94
N ASN A 26 -0.96 -16.87 2.22
CA ASN A 26 -1.84 -17.60 3.12
C ASN A 26 -3.07 -16.77 3.53
N PRO A 27 -4.30 -17.16 3.13
CA PRO A 27 -5.53 -16.39 3.42
C PRO A 27 -5.94 -16.40 4.92
N HIS A 28 -5.24 -17.16 5.76
CA HIS A 28 -5.41 -17.16 7.21
C HIS A 28 -4.38 -16.30 7.95
N SER A 29 -3.35 -15.80 7.26
CA SER A 29 -2.39 -14.88 7.87
C SER A 29 -3.04 -13.54 8.22
N SER A 30 -2.58 -12.96 9.33
CA SER A 30 -2.98 -11.64 9.79
C SER A 30 -2.04 -10.52 9.31
N ILE A 31 -1.07 -10.84 8.45
CA ILE A 31 0.00 -9.94 8.04
C ILE A 31 -0.07 -9.68 6.53
N ALA A 32 -0.06 -8.41 6.13
CA ALA A 32 0.10 -7.98 4.74
C ALA A 32 1.39 -7.16 4.58
N ILE A 33 1.98 -7.19 3.38
CA ILE A 33 3.19 -6.41 3.06
C ILE A 33 2.91 -5.45 1.90
N CYS A 34 3.26 -4.19 2.10
CA CYS A 34 3.37 -3.17 1.07
C CYS A 34 4.86 -2.92 0.77
N THR A 35 5.27 -3.06 -0.49
CA THR A 35 6.66 -2.92 -0.96
C THR A 35 6.93 -1.59 -1.68
N LEU A 36 5.95 -0.66 -1.65
CA LEU A 36 6.01 0.64 -2.32
C LEU A 36 6.45 0.51 -3.79
N SER A 37 7.51 1.21 -4.21
CA SER A 37 8.03 1.17 -5.58
C SER A 37 8.91 -0.05 -5.89
N SER A 38 9.21 -0.91 -4.90
CA SER A 38 10.26 -1.93 -5.00
C SER A 38 9.80 -3.24 -5.65
N MET A 39 9.69 -3.25 -6.98
CA MET A 39 9.32 -4.45 -7.75
C MET A 39 10.25 -5.65 -7.51
N ASN A 40 11.56 -5.43 -7.41
CA ASN A 40 12.51 -6.52 -7.15
C ASN A 40 12.33 -7.13 -5.75
N LEU A 41 11.93 -6.32 -4.77
CA LEU A 41 11.61 -6.82 -3.43
C LEU A 41 10.32 -7.65 -3.46
N LEU A 42 9.27 -7.15 -4.12
CA LEU A 42 8.02 -7.88 -4.30
C LEU A 42 8.26 -9.27 -4.92
N LYS A 43 9.05 -9.33 -6.00
CA LYS A 43 9.42 -10.60 -6.65
C LYS A 43 10.25 -11.52 -5.75
N LYS A 44 11.09 -10.97 -4.86
CA LYS A 44 11.83 -11.80 -3.89
C LYS A 44 10.89 -12.39 -2.84
N ILE A 45 9.92 -11.61 -2.36
CA ILE A 45 8.90 -12.07 -1.42
C ILE A 45 8.06 -13.18 -2.06
N SER A 46 7.57 -12.96 -3.28
CA SER A 46 6.71 -13.91 -3.99
C SER A 46 7.37 -15.25 -4.28
N ASN A 47 8.69 -15.26 -4.47
CA ASN A 47 9.49 -16.46 -4.73
C ASN A 47 10.11 -17.06 -3.45
N SER A 48 9.65 -16.66 -2.26
CA SER A 48 10.18 -17.13 -0.98
C SER A 48 9.09 -17.72 -0.09
N GLU A 49 9.50 -18.55 0.87
CA GLU A 49 8.60 -19.10 1.90
C GLU A 49 7.83 -18.02 2.68
N LEU A 50 8.32 -16.78 2.70
CA LEU A 50 7.63 -15.66 3.35
C LEU A 50 6.19 -15.48 2.85
N LEU A 51 5.91 -15.80 1.59
CA LEU A 51 4.57 -15.72 1.01
C LEU A 51 3.56 -16.62 1.76
N ASN A 52 4.01 -17.75 2.31
CA ASN A 52 3.17 -18.67 3.10
C ASN A 52 2.82 -18.14 4.51
N HIS A 53 3.46 -17.05 4.95
CA HIS A 53 3.27 -16.43 6.25
C HIS A 53 2.51 -15.10 6.18
N ILE A 54 2.20 -14.59 4.99
CA ILE A 54 1.48 -13.33 4.77
C ILE A 54 0.22 -13.56 3.94
N SER A 55 -0.78 -12.70 4.08
CA SER A 55 -2.01 -12.78 3.29
C SER A 55 -1.80 -12.29 1.87
N ILE A 56 -1.00 -11.24 1.72
CA ILE A 56 -0.70 -10.59 0.44
C ILE A 56 0.60 -9.79 0.56
N ALA A 57 1.37 -9.76 -0.52
CA ALA A 57 2.39 -8.75 -0.74
C ALA A 57 2.01 -7.92 -1.98
N GLY A 58 2.11 -6.60 -1.92
CA GLY A 58 1.81 -5.74 -3.06
C GLY A 58 2.65 -4.48 -3.12
N ARG A 59 2.62 -3.78 -4.25
CA ARG A 59 3.17 -2.44 -4.40
C ARG A 59 2.13 -1.37 -4.05
N LEU A 60 2.63 -0.17 -3.77
CA LEU A 60 1.82 1.04 -3.66
C LEU A 60 2.55 2.15 -4.39
N LEU A 61 1.95 2.66 -5.47
CA LEU A 61 2.55 3.68 -6.32
C LEU A 61 1.88 5.05 -6.23
N SER A 62 0.58 5.10 -5.96
CA SER A 62 -0.16 6.37 -5.87
C SER A 62 -0.63 6.64 -4.45
N GLU A 63 -0.61 7.92 -4.08
CA GLU A 63 -1.05 8.47 -2.79
C GLU A 63 -2.58 8.55 -2.64
N ASN A 64 -3.33 8.11 -3.65
CA ASN A 64 -4.78 8.19 -3.71
C ASN A 64 -5.41 6.81 -4.00
N LYS A 65 -5.65 6.44 -5.26
CA LYS A 65 -6.32 5.20 -5.67
C LYS A 65 -5.63 3.94 -5.14
N GLY A 66 -4.29 3.95 -5.06
CA GLY A 66 -3.52 2.86 -4.49
C GLY A 66 -3.80 2.71 -2.99
N ILE A 67 -3.87 3.82 -2.26
CA ILE A 67 -4.24 3.82 -0.84
C ILE A 67 -5.69 3.38 -0.67
N ASP A 68 -6.65 3.92 -1.45
CA ASP A 68 -8.05 3.47 -1.43
C ASP A 68 -8.16 1.95 -1.64
N SER A 69 -7.34 1.37 -2.52
CA SER A 69 -7.31 -0.07 -2.76
C SER A 69 -6.81 -0.86 -1.54
N ILE A 70 -5.78 -0.37 -0.85
CA ILE A 70 -5.31 -0.95 0.42
C ILE A 70 -6.41 -0.86 1.49
N ILE A 71 -7.03 0.32 1.68
CA ILE A 71 -8.07 0.53 2.69
C ILE A 71 -9.26 -0.38 2.44
N LYS A 72 -9.72 -0.49 1.19
CA LYS A 72 -10.79 -1.41 0.79
C LYS A 72 -10.42 -2.86 1.07
N TYR A 73 -9.22 -3.29 0.68
CA TYR A 73 -8.76 -4.67 0.93
C TYR A 73 -8.76 -5.01 2.42
N LEU A 74 -8.21 -4.14 3.27
CA LEU A 74 -8.16 -4.34 4.73
C LEU A 74 -9.56 -4.34 5.36
N ASN A 75 -10.48 -3.54 4.83
CA ASN A 75 -11.86 -3.53 5.27
C ASN A 75 -12.62 -4.81 4.88
N GLN A 76 -12.30 -5.43 3.75
CA GLN A 76 -12.89 -6.69 3.31
C GLN A 76 -12.23 -7.91 3.96
N ASN A 77 -10.94 -7.81 4.30
CA ASN A 77 -10.14 -8.90 4.85
C ASN A 77 -9.78 -8.62 6.32
N LYS A 78 -10.81 -8.63 7.18
CA LYS A 78 -10.70 -8.29 8.62
C LYS A 78 -9.73 -9.17 9.44
N LYS A 79 -9.27 -10.30 8.88
CA LYS A 79 -8.22 -11.14 9.46
C LYS A 79 -6.86 -10.45 9.45
N VAL A 80 -6.59 -9.59 8.46
CA VAL A 80 -5.37 -8.81 8.40
C VAL A 80 -5.42 -7.74 9.49
N LYS A 81 -4.43 -7.80 10.38
CA LYS A 81 -4.27 -6.91 11.53
C LYS A 81 -2.95 -6.16 11.50
N THR A 82 -1.99 -6.59 10.69
CA THR A 82 -0.71 -5.90 10.51
C THR A 82 -0.47 -5.61 9.04
N LEU A 83 -0.13 -4.35 8.72
CA LEU A 83 0.39 -3.96 7.42
C LEU A 83 1.83 -3.48 7.57
N ILE A 84 2.77 -4.19 6.95
CA ILE A 84 4.18 -3.81 6.93
C ILE A 84 4.44 -2.98 5.68
N VAL A 85 4.89 -1.73 5.85
CA VAL A 85 5.25 -0.83 4.76
C VAL A 85 6.77 -0.78 4.65
N CYS A 86 7.30 -1.36 3.58
CA CYS A 86 8.72 -1.50 3.31
C CYS A 86 9.03 -1.14 1.85
N GLY A 87 10.30 -1.21 1.46
CA GLY A 87 10.77 -0.86 0.14
C GLY A 87 10.97 0.65 -0.04
N LYS A 88 11.55 1.01 -1.18
CA LYS A 88 11.84 2.39 -1.56
C LYS A 88 10.55 3.22 -1.70
N GLU A 89 10.55 4.41 -1.10
CA GLU A 89 9.51 5.41 -1.30
C GLU A 89 9.29 5.73 -2.78
N VAL A 90 8.05 6.06 -3.14
CA VAL A 90 7.67 6.44 -4.49
C VAL A 90 8.07 7.89 -4.74
N TRP A 91 8.98 8.09 -5.69
CA TRP A 91 9.38 9.44 -6.09
C TRP A 91 8.20 10.21 -6.70
N GLY A 92 8.10 11.50 -6.39
CA GLY A 92 6.95 12.34 -6.77
C GLY A 92 5.72 12.11 -5.90
N HIS A 93 5.10 10.92 -6.02
CA HIS A 93 3.84 10.59 -5.34
C HIS A 93 3.97 10.51 -3.82
N LYS A 94 5.11 10.05 -3.29
CA LYS A 94 5.33 9.84 -1.84
C LYS A 94 4.19 9.03 -1.20
N ALA A 95 3.81 7.93 -1.86
CA ALA A 95 2.64 7.16 -1.48
C ALA A 95 2.78 6.51 -0.09
N GLY A 96 4.00 6.08 0.27
CA GLY A 96 4.29 5.56 1.62
C GLY A 96 4.03 6.62 2.69
N HIS A 97 4.61 7.82 2.52
CA HIS A 97 4.36 8.97 3.39
C HIS A 97 2.86 9.25 3.57
N SER A 98 2.10 9.29 2.47
CA SER A 98 0.65 9.49 2.53
C SER A 98 -0.07 8.40 3.33
N LEU A 99 0.31 7.14 3.15
CA LEU A 99 -0.28 6.02 3.89
C LEU A 99 0.00 6.13 5.40
N ILE A 100 1.24 6.50 5.78
CA ILE A 100 1.59 6.74 7.18
C ILE A 100 0.75 7.90 7.75
N LYS A 101 0.63 9.02 7.02
CA LYS A 101 -0.14 10.18 7.47
C LYS A 101 -1.64 9.91 7.58
N LEU A 102 -2.18 9.06 6.72
CA LEU A 102 -3.56 8.60 6.83
C LEU A 102 -3.78 7.82 8.12
N HIS A 103 -2.86 6.93 8.49
CA HIS A 103 -2.97 6.14 9.71
C HIS A 103 -2.90 7.02 10.96
N GLU A 104 -1.97 7.97 10.97
CA GLU A 104 -1.79 8.90 12.10
C GLU A 104 -2.91 9.94 12.24
N ASN A 105 -3.41 10.49 11.12
CA ASN A 105 -4.19 11.74 11.14
C ASN A 105 -5.55 11.63 10.43
N GLY A 106 -5.82 10.57 9.67
CA GLY A 106 -7.06 10.43 8.89
C GLY A 106 -7.15 11.42 7.72
N ILE A 107 -8.39 11.77 7.37
CA ILE A 107 -8.74 12.70 6.28
C ILE A 107 -9.53 13.90 6.81
N ASN A 108 -9.44 15.04 6.10
CA ASN A 108 -10.31 16.18 6.36
C ASN A 108 -11.70 15.99 5.73
N GLU A 109 -12.55 17.02 5.84
CA GLU A 109 -13.92 17.03 5.29
C GLU A 109 -14.01 16.91 3.76
N HIS A 110 -12.91 17.19 3.04
CA HIS A 110 -12.81 17.08 1.59
C HIS A 110 -12.12 15.80 1.13
N GLY A 111 -11.84 14.84 2.03
CA GLY A 111 -11.16 13.59 1.69
C GLY A 111 -9.65 13.71 1.54
N ARG A 112 -9.04 14.87 1.86
CA ARG A 112 -7.59 15.04 1.81
C ARG A 112 -6.95 14.39 3.03
N ILE A 113 -5.89 13.60 2.82
CA ILE A 113 -5.07 13.05 3.91
C ILE A 113 -4.40 14.21 4.66
N ILE A 114 -4.66 14.28 5.96
CA ILE A 114 -4.13 15.35 6.81
C ILE A 114 -2.61 15.20 6.95
N HIS A 115 -1.87 16.31 6.85
CA HIS A 115 -0.40 16.38 6.89
C HIS A 115 0.35 15.64 5.76
N SER A 116 -0.34 15.14 4.72
CA SER A 116 0.35 14.62 3.55
C SER A 116 0.98 15.75 2.71
N ILE A 117 2.27 15.55 2.36
CA ILE A 117 3.03 16.41 1.44
C ILE A 117 2.98 15.92 -0.01
N SER A 118 2.22 14.87 -0.29
CA SER A 118 2.05 14.37 -1.66
C SER A 118 1.27 15.38 -2.53
N PRO A 119 1.44 15.32 -3.86
CA PRO A 119 0.75 16.22 -4.78
C PRO A 119 -0.78 16.11 -4.72
N ASP A 120 -1.33 14.90 -4.76
CA ASP A 120 -2.78 14.65 -4.86
C ASP A 120 -3.34 13.61 -3.86
N PRO A 121 -3.17 13.82 -2.53
CA PRO A 121 -3.54 12.86 -1.49
C PRO A 121 -5.03 12.95 -1.11
N PHE A 122 -5.92 12.75 -2.08
CA PHE A 122 -7.36 12.74 -1.87
C PHE A 122 -7.91 11.31 -2.01
N LEU A 123 -8.70 10.89 -1.03
CA LEU A 123 -9.27 9.55 -0.96
C LEU A 123 -10.77 9.56 -1.19
N THR A 124 -11.27 8.46 -1.73
CA THR A 124 -12.71 8.19 -1.86
C THR A 124 -13.22 7.27 -0.75
N SER A 125 -12.33 6.63 0.01
CA SER A 125 -12.64 5.85 1.20
C SER A 125 -13.45 6.65 2.22
N THR A 126 -14.44 6.00 2.82
CA THR A 126 -15.30 6.62 3.85
C THR A 126 -14.55 6.82 5.16
N LYS A 127 -15.02 7.76 5.99
CA LYS A 127 -14.51 7.95 7.35
C LYS A 127 -14.57 6.67 8.20
N SER A 128 -15.58 5.82 8.01
CA SER A 128 -15.69 4.55 8.73
C SER A 128 -14.60 3.55 8.32
N GLU A 129 -14.30 3.46 7.03
CA GLU A 129 -13.23 2.58 6.52
C GLU A 129 -11.86 3.04 6.98
N ILE A 130 -11.65 4.36 7.03
CA ILE A 130 -10.42 4.97 7.54
C ILE A 130 -10.31 4.78 9.05
N ASN A 131 -11.39 4.99 9.82
CA ASN A 131 -11.41 4.71 11.25
C ASN A 131 -11.07 3.24 11.55
N TYR A 132 -11.56 2.31 10.74
CA TYR A 132 -11.16 0.91 10.86
C TYR A 132 -9.65 0.76 10.63
N PHE A 133 -9.11 1.34 9.55
CA PHE A 133 -7.67 1.29 9.28
C PHE A 133 -6.83 1.88 10.42
N GLN A 134 -7.22 3.01 11.00
CA GLN A 134 -6.47 3.65 12.08
C GLN A 134 -6.48 2.84 13.39
N ASN A 135 -7.63 2.25 13.74
CA ASN A 135 -7.80 1.61 15.05
C ASN A 135 -7.52 0.11 15.04
N GLU A 136 -7.71 -0.57 13.91
CA GLU A 136 -7.69 -2.04 13.84
C GLU A 136 -6.45 -2.61 13.13
N ILE A 137 -5.68 -1.74 12.45
CA ILE A 137 -4.49 -2.15 11.72
C ILE A 137 -3.26 -1.57 12.39
N ASN A 138 -2.36 -2.46 12.80
CA ASN A 138 -1.00 -2.12 13.20
C ASN A 138 -0.17 -1.81 11.94
N LEU A 139 0.23 -0.55 11.77
CA LEU A 139 1.03 -0.12 10.63
C LEU A 139 2.52 -0.11 10.99
N VAL A 140 3.26 -1.09 10.46
CA VAL A 140 4.71 -1.20 10.68
C VAL A 140 5.43 -0.39 9.61
N ASN A 141 5.99 0.75 9.99
CA ASN A 141 6.72 1.63 9.10
C ASN A 141 8.23 1.29 9.08
N ILE A 142 8.67 0.63 8.01
CA ILE A 142 10.09 0.36 7.72
C ILE A 142 10.42 0.81 6.28
N ILE A 143 9.89 1.96 5.88
CA ILE A 143 10.12 2.54 4.55
C ILE A 143 11.63 2.68 4.29
N ASN A 144 12.03 2.41 3.05
CA ASN A 144 13.40 2.30 2.55
C ASN A 144 14.19 1.05 2.98
N GLU A 145 13.65 0.19 3.85
CA GLU A 145 14.21 -1.15 4.05
C GLU A 145 13.89 -2.04 2.85
N THR A 146 14.90 -2.67 2.27
CA THR A 146 14.79 -3.55 1.08
C THR A 146 15.44 -4.91 1.29
N ASN A 147 16.04 -5.15 2.45
CA ASN A 147 16.63 -6.41 2.84
C ASN A 147 15.53 -7.38 3.31
N LEU A 148 15.38 -8.49 2.58
CA LEU A 148 14.37 -9.49 2.85
C LEU A 148 14.54 -10.12 4.25
N GLU A 149 15.78 -10.36 4.70
CA GLU A 149 16.05 -10.96 6.01
C GLU A 149 15.70 -10.00 7.15
N THR A 150 15.85 -8.69 6.97
CA THR A 150 15.35 -7.71 7.93
C THR A 150 13.82 -7.72 7.97
N ILE A 151 13.16 -7.71 6.81
CA ILE A 151 11.69 -7.66 6.70
C ILE A 151 11.05 -8.91 7.31
N LYS A 152 11.64 -10.10 7.13
CA LYS A 152 11.18 -11.36 7.71
C LYS A 152 11.02 -11.30 9.24
N LYS A 153 11.84 -10.52 9.94
CA LYS A 153 11.78 -10.37 11.41
C LYS A 153 10.49 -9.72 11.91
N TYR A 154 9.74 -9.07 11.02
CA TYR A 154 8.45 -8.46 11.31
C TYR A 154 7.26 -9.39 11.01
N VAL A 155 7.51 -10.59 10.47
CA VAL A 155 6.48 -11.54 9.97
C VAL A 155 6.35 -12.79 10.86
N ASN A 156 6.61 -12.66 12.17
CA ASN A 156 6.63 -13.81 13.10
C ASN A 156 5.34 -14.65 13.07
#